data_AF-A0A1U7IKD9-F1
#
_entry.id   AF-A0A1U7IKD9-F1
#
_cell.length_a   1.000
_cell.length_b   1.000
_cell.length_c   1.000
_cell.angle_alpha   90.00
_cell.angle_beta   90.00
_cell.angle_gamma   90.00
#
_symmetry.space_group_name_H-M   'P 1'
#
loop_
_entity.id
_entity.type
_entity.pdbx_description
1 polymer ?
#
loop_
_entity_poly.entity_id
_entity_poly.type
_entity_poly.pdbx_seq_one_letter_code
_entity_poly.pdbx_strand_id
1 'polypeptide(L)'
;MPLVLKDQKRNLYVYIYPNDHEPSHVHVFVGRKKSWDQGNIKISLGDNENAPEIIIVDPNIETKLIKEALLLIANNQDLLLEKWRSIHDKKEMDDGGSDG
;
A
#
# COMPACT_ATOMS: atom_id res chain seq x y z
N MET A 1 -7.67 -7.73 -2.59
CA MET A 1 -6.75 -6.60 -2.37
C MET A 1 -7.57 -5.31 -2.29
N PRO A 2 -7.73 -4.73 -1.10
CA PRO A 2 -8.46 -3.48 -0.93
C PRO A 2 -7.68 -2.31 -1.55
N LEU A 3 -8.39 -1.49 -2.34
CA LEU A 3 -7.97 -0.13 -2.66
C LEU A 3 -8.18 0.72 -1.40
N VAL A 4 -7.10 1.25 -0.83
CA VAL A 4 -7.16 1.97 0.45
C VAL A 4 -7.10 3.48 0.29
N LEU A 5 -6.51 3.96 -0.80
CA LEU A 5 -6.41 5.38 -1.13
C LEU A 5 -6.36 5.56 -2.65
N LYS A 6 -6.90 6.67 -3.16
CA LYS A 6 -6.79 7.05 -4.57
C LYS A 6 -6.61 8.55 -4.71
N ASP A 7 -5.74 8.97 -5.61
CA ASP A 7 -5.63 10.36 -6.07
C ASP A 7 -6.10 10.41 -7.53
N GLN A 8 -7.33 10.90 -7.75
CA GLN A 8 -7.91 10.98 -9.08
C GLN A 8 -7.25 12.05 -9.95
N LYS A 9 -6.69 13.11 -9.35
CA LYS A 9 -6.02 14.18 -10.10
C LYS A 9 -4.73 13.67 -10.73
N ARG A 10 -4.00 12.83 -10.00
CA ARG A 10 -2.73 12.25 -10.43
C ARG A 10 -2.85 10.84 -10.98
N ASN A 11 -4.08 10.30 -11.01
CA ASN A 11 -4.38 8.94 -11.42
C ASN A 11 -3.56 7.89 -10.65
N LEU A 12 -3.38 8.07 -9.33
CA LEU A 12 -2.65 7.14 -8.47
C LEU A 12 -3.62 6.33 -7.61
N TYR A 13 -3.34 5.04 -7.45
CA TYR A 13 -4.18 4.10 -6.71
C TYR A 13 -3.31 3.28 -5.76
N VAL A 14 -3.63 3.33 -4.47
CA VAL A 14 -2.85 2.70 -3.41
C VAL A 14 -3.57 1.47 -2.90
N TYR A 15 -2.87 0.35 -2.86
CA TYR A 15 -3.39 -0.93 -2.41
C TYR A 15 -2.51 -1.50 -1.32
N ILE A 16 -3.13 -2.28 -0.44
CA ILE A 16 -2.45 -3.10 0.57
C ILE A 16 -2.83 -4.55 0.28
N TYR A 17 -1.86 -5.45 0.20
CA TYR A 17 -2.15 -6.85 -0.06
C TYR A 17 -2.38 -7.55 1.29
N PRO A 18 -3.44 -8.36 1.44
CA PRO A 18 -3.70 -9.08 2.70
C PRO A 18 -2.67 -10.16 3.06
N ASN A 19 -1.84 -10.53 2.08
CA ASN A 19 -0.75 -11.48 2.21
C ASN A 19 0.63 -10.78 2.26
N ASP A 20 0.66 -9.46 2.40
CA ASP A 20 1.90 -8.76 2.70
C ASP A 20 2.37 -9.13 4.11
N HIS A 21 3.68 -9.10 4.31
CA HIS A 21 4.32 -9.33 5.59
C HIS A 21 5.03 -8.06 6.05
N GLU A 22 5.43 -8.04 7.32
CA GLU A 22 6.27 -6.98 7.86
C GLU A 22 7.60 -6.85 7.07
N PRO A 23 8.12 -5.63 6.87
CA PRO A 23 7.62 -4.35 7.38
C PRO A 23 6.38 -3.83 6.63
N SER A 24 5.59 -2.96 7.27
CA SER A 24 4.37 -2.42 6.66
C SER A 24 4.66 -1.63 5.39
N HIS A 25 3.91 -1.91 4.32
CA HIS A 25 4.13 -1.30 3.01
C HIS A 25 2.85 -1.24 2.17
N VAL A 26 2.90 -0.43 1.12
CA VAL A 26 1.82 -0.23 0.15
C VAL A 26 2.34 -0.39 -1.27
N HIS A 27 1.42 -0.71 -2.17
CA HIS A 27 1.65 -0.76 -3.60
C HIS A 27 0.86 0.36 -4.29
N VAL A 28 1.57 1.27 -4.95
CA VAL A 28 0.98 2.37 -5.72
C VAL A 28 1.02 2.07 -7.20
N PHE A 29 -0.13 2.15 -7.86
CA PHE A 29 -0.29 1.95 -9.29
C PHE A 29 -0.69 3.27 -9.97
N VAL A 30 -0.14 3.50 -11.16
CA VAL A 30 -0.62 4.54 -12.07
C VAL A 30 -1.81 3.98 -12.84
N GLY A 31 -2.99 4.56 -12.61
CA GLY A 31 -4.27 4.03 -13.07
C GLY A 31 -4.78 2.89 -12.19
N ARG A 32 -6.04 2.49 -12.43
CA ARG A 32 -6.59 1.28 -11.81
C ARG A 32 -5.74 0.07 -12.20
N LYS A 33 -5.51 -0.84 -11.25
CA LYS A 33 -4.82 -2.10 -11.51
C LYS A 33 -5.61 -2.91 -12.54
N LYS A 34 -4.98 -3.25 -13.67
CA LYS A 34 -5.59 -4.04 -14.76
C LYS A 34 -5.03 -5.46 -14.85
N SER A 35 -3.77 -5.66 -14.44
CA SER A 35 -3.09 -6.95 -14.46
C SER A 35 -2.28 -7.18 -13.17
N TRP A 36 -1.84 -8.42 -12.93
CA TRP A 36 -0.91 -8.76 -11.85
C TRP A 36 0.50 -8.27 -12.13
N ASP A 37 0.93 -8.31 -13.40
CA ASP A 37 2.25 -7.85 -13.86
C ASP A 37 2.32 -6.34 -14.13
N GLN A 38 1.31 -5.58 -13.71
CA GLN A 38 1.35 -4.13 -13.89
C GLN A 38 2.42 -3.54 -12.97
N GLY A 39 3.31 -2.74 -13.57
CA GLY A 39 4.31 -1.97 -12.84
C GLY A 39 3.70 -1.15 -11.71
N ASN A 40 4.35 -1.17 -10.55
CA ASN A 40 3.91 -0.47 -9.36
C ASN A 40 5.11 0.10 -8.60
N ILE A 41 4.79 0.96 -7.64
CA ILE A 41 5.74 1.55 -6.71
C ILE A 41 5.47 0.92 -5.35
N LYS A 42 6.44 0.16 -4.84
CA LYS A 42 6.40 -0.39 -3.49
C LYS A 42 6.99 0.62 -2.53
N ILE A 43 6.20 1.06 -1.56
CA ILE A 43 6.60 2.09 -0.58
C ILE A 43 6.43 1.51 0.83
N SER A 44 7.50 1.49 1.61
CA SER A 44 7.48 1.23 3.05
C SER A 44 6.69 2.33 3.73
N LEU A 45 5.77 1.98 4.62
CA LEU A 45 5.07 2.97 5.43
C LEU A 45 5.90 3.47 6.61
N GLY A 46 7.02 2.80 6.95
CA GLY A 46 7.78 3.12 8.16
C GLY A 46 6.91 2.95 9.41
N ASP A 47 6.96 3.94 10.30
CA ASP A 47 6.20 4.01 11.55
C ASP A 47 6.04 5.48 11.99
N ASN A 48 5.66 5.72 13.25
CA ASN A 48 5.46 7.08 13.78
C ASN A 48 6.77 7.89 13.91
N GLU A 49 7.93 7.22 13.87
CA GLU A 49 9.26 7.82 14.00
C GLU A 49 10.01 7.83 12.65
N ASN A 50 9.71 6.87 11.78
CA ASN A 50 10.35 6.66 10.49
C ASN A 50 9.42 7.05 9.33
N ALA A 51 9.89 7.95 8.46
CA ALA A 51 9.14 8.38 7.29
C ALA A 51 8.97 7.26 6.25
N PRO A 52 7.98 7.34 5.35
CA PRO A 52 7.82 6.37 4.26
C PRO A 52 9.00 6.41 3.29
N GLU A 53 9.37 5.23 2.77
CA GLU A 53 10.51 5.07 1.87
C GLU A 53 10.17 4.22 0.66
N ILE A 54 10.74 4.56 -0.49
CA ILE A 54 10.56 3.79 -1.71
C ILE A 54 11.44 2.53 -1.63
N ILE A 55 10.83 1.36 -1.76
CA ILE A 55 11.53 0.07 -1.75
C ILE A 55 11.81 -0.39 -3.19
N ILE A 56 10.78 -0.39 -4.04
CA ILE A 56 10.86 -0.89 -5.41
C ILE A 56 10.07 0.04 -6.31
N VAL A 57 10.58 0.28 -7.50
CA VAL A 57 9.93 1.07 -8.54
C VAL A 57 10.02 0.32 -9.86
N ASP A 58 8.90 0.19 -10.55
CA ASP A 58 8.93 -0.24 -11.94
C ASP A 58 9.64 0.83 -12.81
N PRO A 59 10.66 0.46 -13.60
CA PRO A 59 11.48 1.40 -14.36
C PRO A 59 10.71 2.19 -15.44
N ASN A 60 9.50 1.76 -15.79
CA ASN A 60 8.66 2.44 -16.77
C ASN A 60 7.79 3.55 -16.15
N ILE A 61 7.82 3.71 -14.82
CA ILE A 61 7.06 4.76 -14.13
C ILE A 61 7.88 6.06 -14.14
N GLU A 62 7.24 7.15 -14.55
CA GLU A 62 7.86 8.47 -14.59
C GLU A 62 8.31 8.95 -13.19
N THR A 63 9.53 9.51 -13.10
CA THR A 63 10.10 10.08 -11.87
C THR A 63 9.18 11.07 -11.17
N LYS A 64 8.40 11.84 -11.93
CA LYS A 64 7.41 12.76 -11.36
C LYS A 64 6.34 12.00 -10.58
N LEU A 65 5.75 10.96 -11.17
CA LEU A 65 4.72 10.16 -10.52
C LEU A 65 5.27 9.43 -9.28
N ILE A 66 6.54 9.04 -9.31
CA ILE A 66 7.21 8.43 -8.15
C ILE A 66 7.27 9.41 -6.96
N LYS A 67 7.67 10.66 -7.21
CA LYS A 67 7.69 11.71 -6.19
C LYS A 67 6.29 12.02 -5.66
N GLU A 68 5.31 12.14 -6.56
CA GLU A 68 3.94 12.39 -6.15
C GLU A 68 3.33 11.23 -5.36
N ALA A 69 3.69 9.98 -5.70
CA ALA A 69 3.28 8.81 -4.94
C ALA A 69 3.87 8.84 -3.53
N LEU A 70 5.18 9.10 -3.39
CA LEU A 70 5.81 9.20 -2.07
C LEU A 70 5.17 10.31 -1.22
N LEU A 71 4.93 11.49 -1.79
CA LEU A 71 4.22 12.58 -1.13
C LEU A 71 2.80 12.18 -0.72
N LEU A 72 2.07 11.47 -1.58
CA LEU A 72 0.74 10.97 -1.27
C LEU A 72 0.76 10.02 -0.07
N ILE A 73 1.74 9.10 -0.02
CA ILE A 73 1.89 8.17 1.10
C ILE A 73 2.30 8.90 2.39
N ALA A 74 3.29 9.78 2.32
CA ALA A 74 3.74 10.59 3.48
C ALA A 74 2.60 11.41 4.09
N ASN A 75 1.78 12.06 3.26
CA ASN A 75 0.64 12.85 3.74
C ASN A 75 -0.50 12.01 4.34
N ASN A 76 -0.50 10.68 4.15
CA ASN A 76 -1.53 9.77 4.62
C ASN A 76 -0.95 8.60 5.43
N GLN A 77 0.26 8.76 5.98
CA GLN A 77 1.02 7.68 6.60
C GLN A 77 0.22 7.02 7.74
N ASP A 78 -0.29 7.82 8.68
CA ASP A 78 -1.08 7.32 9.83
C ASP A 78 -2.31 6.52 9.38
N LEU A 79 -3.06 7.05 8.41
CA LEU A 79 -4.23 6.39 7.85
C LEU A 79 -3.85 5.05 7.21
N LEU A 80 -2.76 5.01 6.45
CA LEU A 80 -2.32 3.81 5.76
C LEU A 80 -1.76 2.76 6.74
N LEU A 81 -1.08 3.18 7.80
CA LEU A 81 -0.64 2.31 8.89
C LEU A 81 -1.86 1.68 9.60
N GLU A 82 -2.88 2.46 9.91
CA GLU A 82 -4.13 1.95 10.50
C GLU A 82 -4.82 0.94 9.56
N LYS A 83 -4.92 1.27 8.27
CA LYS A 83 -5.50 0.34 7.27
C LYS A 83 -4.68 -0.93 7.15
N TRP A 84 -3.35 -0.84 7.15
CA TRP A 84 -2.46 -1.98 7.08
C TRP A 84 -2.69 -2.91 8.27
N ARG A 85 -2.67 -2.38 9.50
CA ARG A 85 -2.97 -3.13 10.73
C ARG A 85 -4.35 -3.78 10.66
N SER A 86 -5.38 -3.02 10.29
CA SER A 86 -6.75 -3.54 10.18
C SER A 86 -6.89 -4.71 9.19
N ILE A 87 -6.11 -4.74 8.12
CA ILE A 87 -6.13 -5.81 7.11
C ILE A 87 -5.41 -7.06 7.62
N HIS A 88 -4.30 -6.90 8.35
CA HIS A 88 -3.45 -8.01 8.78
C HIS A 88 -3.85 -8.57 10.16
N ASP A 89 -4.26 -7.71 11.10
CA ASP A 89 -4.75 -8.11 12.43
C ASP A 89 -6.09 -8.85 12.36
N LYS A 90 -6.94 -8.53 11.37
CA LYS A 90 -8.20 -9.27 11.15
C LYS A 90 -7.99 -10.75 10.84
N LYS A 91 -6.77 -11.18 10.52
CA LYS A 91 -6.46 -12.59 10.27
C LYS A 91 -6.43 -13.42 11.56
N GLU A 92 -6.32 -12.80 12.74
CA GLU A 92 -6.29 -13.53 14.02
C GLU A 92 -7.68 -13.83 14.61
N MET A 93 -8.76 -13.31 14.03
CA MET A 93 -10.12 -13.47 14.58
C MET A 93 -11.01 -14.50 13.84
N ASP A 94 -10.51 -15.16 12.80
CA ASP A 94 -11.27 -16.15 12.00
C ASP A 94 -10.83 -17.62 12.25
N ASP A 95 -10.17 -17.91 13.37
CA ASP A 95 -9.89 -19.30 13.82
C ASP A 95 -10.74 -19.70 15.06
N GLY A 96 -11.85 -18.99 15.27
CA GLY A 96 -12.80 -19.24 16.34
C GLY A 96 -14.10 -19.89 15.87
N GLY A 97 -14.09 -21.16 15.48
CA GLY A 97 -15.32 -21.98 15.57
C GLY A 97 -15.46 -23.23 14.71
N SER A 98 -15.63 -24.36 15.43
CA SER A 98 -16.22 -25.65 15.04
C SER A 98 -15.25 -26.67 14.43
N ASP A 99 -15.14 -27.93 14.88
CA ASP A 99 -16.02 -28.77 15.70
C ASP A 99 -15.20 -29.98 16.22
N GLY A 100 -15.52 -30.53 17.39
CA GLY A 100 -14.93 -31.76 17.93
C GLY A 100 -15.08 -31.93 19.43
#